data_AF-A0AAE3CFY4-F1
#
_entry.id   AF-A0AAE3CFY4-F1
#
_cell.length_a   1.000
_cell.length_b   1.000
_cell.length_c   1.000
_cell.angle_alpha   90.00
_cell.angle_beta   90.00
_cell.angle_gamma   90.00
#
_symmetry.space_group_name_H-M   'P 1'
#
loop_
_entity.id
_entity.type
_entity.pdbx_description
1 polymer ?
#
loop_
_entity_poly.entity_id
_entity_poly.type
_entity_poly.pdbx_seq_one_letter_code
_entity_poly.pdbx_strand_id
1 'polypeptide(L)'
;MSECSYQVRSYKVKHDYDVKGFLEAYRWLLQRAIDETWKNITWNERVIKNRRRLIPIIPKSSEFKRNLRNSLLRNWVFCAHYADSAIKQAYSTKVLEEELLEGEKN
;
A
#
# COMPACT_ATOMS: atom_id res chain seq x y z
N MET A 1 3.46 35.55 -7.94
CA MET A 1 3.65 34.16 -7.50
C MET A 1 3.40 33.28 -8.72
N SER A 2 4.45 32.63 -9.23
CA SER A 2 4.42 31.89 -10.50
C SER A 2 3.81 30.50 -10.30
N GLU A 3 2.76 30.17 -11.05
CA GLU A 3 2.16 28.84 -11.08
C GLU A 3 3.12 27.84 -11.74
N CYS A 4 3.63 26.89 -10.95
CA CYS A 4 4.45 25.80 -11.47
C CYS A 4 3.50 24.72 -12.02
N SER A 5 3.25 24.74 -13.34
CA SER A 5 2.48 23.69 -14.00
C SER A 5 3.33 22.42 -14.12
N TYR A 6 2.94 21.36 -13.39
CA TYR A 6 3.59 20.05 -13.53
C TYR A 6 3.21 19.44 -14.87
N GLN A 7 4.12 19.54 -15.85
CA GLN A 7 3.93 18.93 -17.16
C GLN A 7 4.26 17.44 -17.08
N VAL A 8 3.24 16.59 -16.91
CA VAL A 8 3.41 15.13 -16.91
C VAL A 8 3.66 14.66 -18.35
N ARG A 9 4.86 14.12 -18.61
CA ARG A 9 5.23 13.54 -19.91
C ARG A 9 5.20 12.03 -19.82
N SER A 10 4.39 11.38 -20.66
CA SER A 10 4.39 9.93 -20.82
C SER A 10 5.22 9.55 -22.04
N TYR A 11 6.19 8.65 -21.82
CA TYR A 11 7.05 8.14 -22.90
C TYR A 11 6.57 6.74 -23.28
N LYS A 12 6.29 6.53 -24.57
CA LYS A 12 6.05 5.18 -25.12
C LYS A 12 7.40 4.58 -25.49
N VAL A 13 7.93 3.73 -24.62
CA VAL A 13 9.14 2.96 -24.90
C VAL A 13 8.72 1.68 -25.61
N LYS A 14 9.09 1.53 -26.89
CA LYS A 14 8.96 0.25 -27.58
C LYS A 14 9.91 -0.74 -26.91
N HIS A 15 9.38 -1.82 -26.34
CA HIS A 15 10.19 -2.91 -25.81
C HIS A 15 9.69 -4.24 -26.37
N ASP A 16 10.63 -5.14 -26.65
CA ASP A 16 10.38 -6.54 -27.02
C ASP A 16 10.65 -7.49 -25.84
N TYR A 17 10.89 -6.94 -24.64
CA TYR A 17 11.14 -7.73 -23.45
C TYR A 17 9.87 -8.39 -22.92
N ASP A 18 9.95 -9.68 -22.62
CA ASP A 18 8.90 -10.41 -21.90
C ASP A 18 8.86 -9.96 -20.42
N VAL A 19 7.93 -9.06 -20.12
CA VAL A 19 7.68 -8.55 -18.76
C VAL A 19 6.68 -9.40 -18.00
N LYS A 20 6.12 -10.46 -18.59
CA LYS A 20 5.04 -11.24 -17.97
C LYS A 20 5.47 -11.85 -16.64
N GLY A 21 6.68 -12.41 -16.59
CA GLY A 21 7.25 -12.97 -15.36
C GLY A 21 7.40 -11.92 -14.25
N PHE A 22 7.82 -10.70 -14.60
CA PHE A 22 7.89 -9.59 -13.66
C PHE A 22 6.50 -9.19 -13.14
N LEU A 23 5.52 -9.04 -14.04
CA LEU A 23 4.16 -8.65 -13.66
C LEU A 23 3.50 -9.68 -12.74
N GLU A 24 3.64 -10.96 -13.04
CA GLU A 24 3.11 -12.04 -12.21
C GLU A 24 3.78 -12.05 -10.83
N ALA A 25 5.11 -11.96 -10.79
CA ALA A 25 5.84 -11.90 -9.53
C ALA A 25 5.46 -10.67 -8.71
N TYR A 26 5.37 -9.49 -9.34
CA TYR A 26 5.01 -8.24 -8.67
C TYR A 26 3.57 -8.28 -8.13
N ARG A 27 2.64 -8.89 -8.87
CA ARG A 27 1.26 -9.12 -8.40
C ARG A 27 1.25 -9.97 -7.14
N TRP A 28 2.01 -11.08 -7.12
CA TRP A 28 2.14 -11.92 -5.94
C TRP A 28 2.78 -11.19 -4.75
N LEU A 29 3.81 -10.39 -5.01
CA LEU A 29 4.50 -9.56 -4.01
C LEU A 29 3.52 -8.56 -3.37
N LEU A 30 2.74 -7.87 -4.18
CA LEU A 30 1.75 -6.88 -3.74
C LEU A 30 0.63 -7.55 -2.93
N GLN A 31 0.08 -8.65 -3.41
CA GLN A 31 -0.97 -9.38 -2.69
C GLN A 31 -0.48 -9.81 -1.31
N ARG A 32 0.72 -10.38 -1.23
CA ARG A 32 1.32 -10.79 0.05
C ARG A 32 1.55 -9.60 0.98
N ALA A 33 1.94 -8.44 0.46
CA ALA A 33 2.09 -7.24 1.26
C ALA A 33 0.75 -6.78 1.85
N ILE A 34 -0.32 -6.82 1.06
CA ILE A 34 -1.69 -6.50 1.50
C ILE A 34 -2.14 -7.50 2.57
N ASP A 35 -2.01 -8.79 2.31
CA ASP A 35 -2.47 -9.86 3.22
C ASP A 35 -1.77 -9.77 4.58
N GLU A 36 -0.44 -9.63 4.60
CA GLU A 36 0.32 -9.49 5.85
C GLU A 36 -0.03 -8.20 6.59
N THR A 37 -0.27 -7.11 5.87
CA THR A 37 -0.73 -5.86 6.48
C THR A 37 -2.10 -6.02 7.11
N TRP A 38 -3.04 -6.66 6.40
CA TRP A 38 -4.41 -6.89 6.86
C TRP A 38 -4.49 -7.83 8.06
N LYS A 39 -3.74 -8.95 8.05
CA LYS A 39 -3.69 -9.89 9.18
C LYS A 39 -3.25 -9.24 10.49
N ASN A 40 -2.40 -8.21 10.41
CA ASN A 40 -1.84 -7.52 11.57
C ASN A 40 -2.63 -6.24 11.95
N ILE A 41 -3.79 -5.99 11.32
CA ILE A 41 -4.69 -4.93 11.77
C ILE A 41 -5.32 -5.34 13.09
N THR A 42 -5.20 -4.48 14.10
CA THR A 42 -5.96 -4.61 15.33
C THR A 42 -7.19 -3.71 15.27
N TRP A 43 -8.27 -4.08 15.96
CA TRP A 43 -9.50 -3.29 15.99
C TRP A 43 -9.71 -2.72 17.39
N ASN A 44 -9.99 -1.42 17.45
CA ASN A 44 -10.28 -0.75 18.71
C ASN A 44 -11.73 -0.26 18.70
N GLU A 45 -12.50 -0.64 19.70
CA GLU A 45 -13.89 -0.21 19.86
C GLU A 45 -13.92 1.21 20.47
N ARG A 46 -14.54 2.15 19.76
CA ARG A 46 -14.81 3.50 20.27
C ARG A 46 -16.28 3.82 20.19
N VAL A 47 -16.79 4.51 21.21
CA VAL A 47 -18.14 5.07 21.18
C VAL A 47 -18.06 6.46 20.56
N ILE A 48 -18.71 6.64 19.41
CA ILE A 48 -18.81 7.93 18.69
C ILE A 48 -20.30 8.22 18.52
N LYS A 49 -20.75 9.39 19.00
CA LYS A 49 -22.17 9.83 18.92
C LYS A 49 -23.15 8.74 19.40
N ASN A 50 -22.90 8.16 20.57
CA ASN A 50 -23.68 7.05 21.17
C ASN A 50 -23.74 5.75 20.35
N ARG A 51 -22.89 5.57 19.34
CA ARG A 51 -22.76 4.32 18.57
C ARG A 51 -21.37 3.72 18.77
N ARG A 52 -21.31 2.42 19.02
CA ARG A 52 -20.06 1.65 19.07
C ARG A 52 -19.56 1.43 17.63
N ARG A 53 -18.32 1.85 17.35
CA ARG A 53 -17.65 1.68 16.06
C ARG A 53 -16.31 0.98 16.28
N LEU A 54 -15.98 0.02 15.41
CA LEU A 54 -14.66 -0.60 15.37
C LEU A 54 -13.76 0.23 14.45
N ILE A 55 -12.65 0.72 14.99
CA ILE A 55 -11.67 1.51 14.24
C ILE A 55 -10.44 0.62 14.02
N PRO A 56 -10.00 0.41 12.77
CA PRO A 56 -8.82 -0.39 12.49
C PRO A 56 -7.56 0.41 12.84
N ILE A 57 -6.72 -0.16 13.70
CA ILE A 57 -5.37 0.33 13.97
C ILE A 57 -4.42 -0.39 13.01
N ILE A 58 -3.93 0.36 12.03
CA ILE A 58 -2.97 -0.15 11.04
C ILE A 58 -1.57 -0.22 11.66
N PRO A 59 -0.83 -1.34 11.50
CA PRO A 59 0.54 -1.41 11.97
C PRO A 59 1.41 -0.43 11.17
N LYS A 60 1.87 0.65 11.81
CA LYS A 60 2.71 1.69 11.19
C LYS A 60 4.16 1.69 11.70
N SER A 61 4.50 0.80 12.64
CA SER A 61 5.83 0.75 13.26
C SER A 61 6.93 0.46 12.24
N SER A 62 8.11 1.04 12.45
CA SER A 62 9.30 0.82 11.60
C SER A 62 9.74 -0.64 11.62
N GLU A 63 9.63 -1.30 12.77
CA GLU A 63 9.95 -2.71 12.94
C GLU A 63 9.02 -3.61 12.11
N PHE A 64 7.70 -3.36 12.14
CA PHE A 64 6.75 -4.11 11.32
C PHE A 64 7.06 -3.96 9.83
N LYS A 65 7.29 -2.72 9.35
CA LYS A 65 7.64 -2.45 7.96
C LYS A 65 8.94 -3.16 7.54
N ARG A 66 9.94 -3.18 8.42
CA ARG A 66 11.21 -3.89 8.19
C ARG A 66 10.99 -5.40 8.09
N ASN A 67 10.21 -5.98 9.00
CA ASN A 67 9.93 -7.42 9.00
C ASN A 67 9.09 -7.84 7.78
N LEU A 68 8.10 -7.02 7.41
CA LEU A 68 7.31 -7.21 6.18
C LEU A 68 8.22 -7.21 4.95
N ARG A 69 9.09 -6.20 4.82
CA ARG A 69 10.07 -6.12 3.73
C ARG A 69 10.96 -7.36 3.65
N ASN A 70 11.51 -7.80 4.80
CA ASN A 70 12.37 -8.97 4.85
C ASN A 70 11.62 -10.26 4.45
N SER A 71 10.33 -10.38 4.82
CA SER A 71 9.47 -11.49 4.39
C SER A 71 9.22 -11.50 2.88
N LEU A 72 8.95 -10.32 2.30
CA LEU A 72 8.70 -10.16 0.87
C LEU A 72 9.96 -10.47 0.03
N LEU A 73 11.14 -10.12 0.53
CA LEU A 73 12.40 -10.34 -0.20
C LEU A 73 12.89 -11.80 -0.21
N ARG A 74 12.39 -12.66 0.69
CA ARG A 74 12.90 -14.04 0.85
C ARG A 74 12.86 -14.87 -0.44
N ASN A 75 11.86 -14.65 -1.29
CA ASN A 75 11.69 -15.37 -2.57
C ASN A 75 11.60 -14.39 -3.76
N TRP A 76 12.23 -13.22 -3.64
CA TRP A 76 12.16 -12.17 -4.65
C TRP A 76 13.41 -12.15 -5.53
N VAL A 77 13.21 -12.27 -6.84
CA VAL A 77 14.31 -12.38 -7.82
C VAL A 77 14.64 -11.06 -8.54
N PHE A 78 13.80 -10.02 -8.37
CA PHE A 78 14.00 -8.71 -8.99
C PHE A 78 14.59 -7.69 -7.99
N CYS A 79 14.77 -6.44 -8.44
CA CYS A 79 15.31 -5.37 -7.60
C CYS A 79 14.50 -5.17 -6.32
N ALA A 80 15.19 -4.97 -5.19
CA ALA A 80 14.57 -4.86 -3.87
C ALA A 80 13.64 -3.64 -3.73
N HIS A 81 13.89 -2.55 -4.47
CA HIS A 81 13.07 -1.35 -4.41
C HIS A 81 11.62 -1.58 -4.88
N TYR A 82 11.35 -2.63 -5.67
CA TYR A 82 9.99 -3.01 -6.03
C TYR A 82 9.19 -3.51 -4.81
N ALA A 83 9.83 -4.15 -3.83
CA ALA A 83 9.18 -4.51 -2.57
C ALA A 83 8.80 -3.26 -1.77
N ASP A 84 9.67 -2.25 -1.75
CA ASP A 84 9.39 -0.98 -1.08
C ASP A 84 8.21 -0.24 -1.76
N SER A 85 8.12 -0.29 -3.10
CA SER A 85 6.96 0.20 -3.85
C SER A 85 5.68 -0.58 -3.54
N ALA A 86 5.75 -1.91 -3.49
CA ALA A 86 4.60 -2.75 -3.15
C ALA A 86 4.06 -2.48 -1.74
N ILE A 87 4.96 -2.28 -0.76
CA ILE A 87 4.58 -1.88 0.60
C ILE A 87 3.85 -0.52 0.56
N LYS A 88 4.42 0.49 -0.10
CA LYS A 88 3.78 1.81 -0.23
C LYS A 88 2.38 1.71 -0.84
N GLN A 89 2.23 0.91 -1.89
CA GLN A 89 0.93 0.67 -2.54
C GLN A 89 -0.05 -0.02 -1.59
N ALA A 90 0.36 -1.04 -0.84
CA ALA A 90 -0.50 -1.72 0.13
C ALA A 90 -1.05 -0.77 1.20
N TYR A 91 -0.24 0.16 1.71
CA TYR A 91 -0.74 1.20 2.62
C TYR A 91 -1.66 2.21 1.93
N SER A 92 -1.40 2.56 0.66
CA SER A 92 -2.22 3.49 -0.10
C SER A 92 -3.60 2.93 -0.46
N THR A 93 -3.71 1.65 -0.83
CA THR A 93 -5.00 0.99 -1.14
C THR A 93 -5.97 1.06 0.04
N LYS A 94 -5.45 1.19 1.27
CA LYS A 94 -6.26 1.27 2.48
C LYS A 94 -6.67 2.70 2.89
N VAL A 95 -6.04 3.74 2.34
CA VAL A 95 -6.29 5.16 2.73
C VAL A 95 -7.70 5.63 2.39
N LEU A 96 -8.42 4.93 1.51
CA LEU A 96 -9.78 5.29 1.07
C LEU A 96 -10.89 5.06 2.14
N GLU A 97 -10.62 4.38 3.26
CA GLU A 97 -11.66 4.12 4.28
C GLU A 97 -11.71 5.20 5.39
N GLU A 98 -10.60 5.90 5.67
CA GLU A 98 -10.58 7.03 6.63
C GLU A 98 -11.27 8.29 6.06
N GLU A 99 -11.10 8.58 4.75
CA GLU A 99 -11.76 9.73 4.09
C GLU A 99 -13.29 9.57 4.03
N LEU A 100 -13.79 8.34 3.90
CA LEU A 100 -15.25 8.07 3.89
C LEU A 100 -15.90 8.30 5.26
N LEU A 101 -15.16 8.18 6.36
CA LEU A 101 -15.66 8.43 7.71
C LEU A 101 -15.63 9.92 8.11
N GLU A 102 -14.77 10.73 7.46
CA GLU A 102 -14.76 12.19 7.63
C GLU A 102 -15.76 12.90 6.71
N GLY A 103 -16.08 12.32 5.55
CA GLY A 103 -17.07 12.85 4.60
C GLY A 103 -18.53 12.81 5.06
N GLU A 104 -18.90 12.01 6.07
CA GLU A 104 -20.27 11.98 6.64
C GLU A 104 -20.54 13.08 7.69
N LYS A 105 -19.65 14.08 7.82
CA LYS A 105 -19.82 15.20 8.76
C LYS A 105 -20.26 16.53 8.12
N ASN A 106 -20.59 16.55 6.83
CA ASN A 106 -21.14 17.73 6.14
C ASN A 106 -22.62 17.56 5.82
#